data_AF-A0A3N7EXD1-F1
#
_entry.id   AF-A0A3N7EXD1-F1
#
_cell.length_a   1.000
_cell.length_b   1.000
_cell.length_c   1.000
_cell.angle_alpha   90.00
_cell.angle_beta   90.00
_cell.angle_gamma   90.00
#
_symmetry.space_group_name_H-M   'P 1'
#
loop_
_entity.id
_entity.type
_entity.pdbx_description
1 polymer ?
#
loop_
_entity_poly.entity_id
_entity_poly.type
_entity_poly.pdbx_seq_one_letter_code
_entity_poly.pdbx_strand_id
1 'polypeptide(L)'
;MSPEATQPAWLKHLADHCRQYGQRHAANMLGYSATTINQCLKGSYMADTKQIEQRVRERLTDTWLHTLRLACERGTQAQAAQQIGVSETTVSQVLSGNYKANTLRIERRVRGELMGAECDCPVMGDVSLRVCQDVQERQPGKSGTGIGNPQHAQAWHACRGSGRFIKAGQCPHFNGAGAKSATALATQEGKQT
;
A
#
# COMPACT_ATOMS: atom_id res chain seq x y z
N MET A 1 18.11 6.33 35.80
CA MET A 1 17.16 5.92 34.73
C MET A 1 17.19 7.02 33.68
N SER A 2 17.98 6.85 32.63
CA SER A 2 18.11 7.84 31.57
C SER A 2 16.81 7.93 30.77
N PRO A 3 16.32 9.13 30.41
CA PRO A 3 15.18 9.25 29.53
C PRO A 3 15.59 8.73 28.16
N GLU A 4 14.96 7.65 27.73
CA GLU A 4 15.12 7.07 26.40
C GLU A 4 14.65 8.11 25.39
N ALA A 5 15.60 8.81 24.76
CA ALA A 5 15.34 9.88 23.83
C ALA A 5 14.45 9.35 22.70
N THR A 6 13.17 9.71 22.74
CA THR A 6 12.19 9.29 21.75
C THR A 6 12.63 9.85 20.40
N GLN A 7 12.98 8.97 19.46
CA GLN A 7 13.43 9.38 18.13
C GLN A 7 12.38 10.29 17.45
N PRO A 8 12.80 11.33 16.71
CA PRO A 8 11.91 12.16 15.91
C PRO A 8 10.98 11.35 15.00
N ALA A 9 9.70 11.75 14.91
CA ALA A 9 8.69 11.03 14.11
C ALA A 9 9.11 10.84 12.64
N TRP A 10 9.76 11.83 12.03
CA TRP A 10 10.25 11.73 10.65
C TRP A 10 11.32 10.64 10.48
N LEU A 11 12.18 10.40 11.48
CA LEU A 11 13.17 9.31 11.43
C LEU A 11 12.49 7.95 11.47
N LYS A 12 11.41 7.81 12.24
CA LYS A 12 10.58 6.59 12.24
C LYS A 12 9.96 6.34 10.86
N HIS A 13 9.42 7.36 10.21
CA HIS A 13 8.88 7.25 8.85
C HIS A 13 9.96 6.87 7.82
N LEU A 14 11.12 7.51 7.90
CA LEU A 14 12.26 7.17 7.05
C LEU A 14 12.71 5.72 7.27
N ALA A 15 12.79 5.26 8.53
CA ALA A 15 13.18 3.90 8.88
C ALA A 15 12.16 2.85 8.39
N ASP A 16 10.86 3.12 8.56
CA ASP A 16 9.78 2.28 8.05
C ASP A 16 9.85 2.13 6.53
N HIS A 17 9.98 3.25 5.82
CA HIS A 17 10.09 3.26 4.37
C HIS A 17 11.36 2.53 3.90
N CYS A 18 12.50 2.73 4.57
CA CYS A 18 13.74 2.01 4.27
C CYS A 18 13.62 0.50 4.52
N ARG A 19 12.90 0.07 5.56
CA ARG A 19 12.65 -1.36 5.83
C ARG A 19 11.81 -1.99 4.73
N GLN A 20 10.85 -1.25 4.17
CA GLN A 20 9.94 -1.78 3.15
C GLN A 20 10.54 -1.76 1.74
N TYR A 21 11.15 -0.65 1.32
CA TYR A 21 11.58 -0.43 -0.08
C TYR A 21 13.11 -0.34 -0.25
N GLY A 22 13.86 -0.32 0.86
CA GLY A 22 15.30 -0.19 0.88
C GLY A 22 15.79 1.26 0.91
N GLN A 23 17.00 1.46 1.45
CA GLN A 23 17.60 2.79 1.62
C GLN A 23 17.84 3.52 0.28
N ARG A 24 18.17 2.78 -0.79
CA ARG A 24 18.42 3.35 -2.12
C ARG A 24 17.15 3.92 -2.76
N HIS A 25 16.01 3.29 -2.52
CA HIS A 25 14.72 3.80 -2.99
C HIS A 25 14.34 5.08 -2.24
N ALA A 26 14.46 5.07 -0.90
CA ALA A 26 14.25 6.25 -0.06
C ALA A 26 15.16 7.43 -0.49
N ALA A 27 16.43 7.14 -0.75
CA ALA A 27 17.42 8.12 -1.19
C ALA A 27 17.01 8.79 -2.51
N ASN A 28 16.62 8.00 -3.51
CA ASN A 28 16.13 8.52 -4.79
C ASN A 28 14.87 9.39 -4.61
N MET A 29 13.90 8.91 -3.82
CA MET A 29 12.67 9.64 -3.53
C MET A 29 12.93 10.98 -2.85
N LEU A 30 13.93 11.05 -1.96
CA LEU A 30 14.25 12.27 -1.22
C LEU A 30 15.27 13.17 -1.91
N GLY A 31 15.88 12.73 -3.01
CA GLY A 31 16.95 13.46 -3.70
C GLY A 31 18.23 13.55 -2.87
N TYR A 32 18.58 12.50 -2.13
CA TYR A 32 19.83 12.37 -1.36
C TYR A 32 20.59 11.08 -1.72
N SER A 33 21.80 10.93 -1.21
CA SER A 33 22.56 9.69 -1.34
C SER A 33 22.10 8.63 -0.33
N ALA A 34 22.24 7.34 -0.65
CA ALA A 34 21.97 6.25 0.31
C ALA A 34 22.84 6.35 1.58
N THR A 35 24.05 6.89 1.46
CA THR A 35 24.94 7.19 2.60
C THR A 35 24.34 8.24 3.52
N THR A 36 23.75 9.31 2.95
CA THR A 36 23.04 10.34 3.71
C THR A 36 21.86 9.74 4.48
N ILE A 37 21.07 8.87 3.83
CA ILE A 37 19.98 8.15 4.50
C ILE A 37 20.51 7.27 5.65
N ASN A 38 21.63 6.55 5.44
CA ASN A 38 22.25 5.74 6.47
C ASN A 38 22.73 6.58 7.68
N GLN A 39 23.32 7.75 7.44
CA GLN A 39 23.75 8.68 8.48
C GLN A 39 22.56 9.24 9.26
N CYS A 40 21.45 9.55 8.58
CA CYS A 40 20.21 9.98 9.25
C CYS A 40 19.69 8.91 10.21
N LEU A 41 19.60 7.66 9.74
CA LEU A 41 19.15 6.53 10.56
C LEU A 41 20.06 6.24 11.77
N LYS A 42 21.35 6.56 11.66
CA LYS A 42 22.33 6.45 12.76
C LYS A 42 22.37 7.68 13.67
N GLY A 43 21.61 8.73 13.37
CA GLY A 43 21.64 10.00 14.12
C GLY A 43 22.92 10.81 13.95
N SER A 44 23.74 10.53 12.94
CA SER A 44 25.02 11.22 12.69
C SER A 44 24.96 12.28 11.60
N TYR A 45 23.81 12.47 10.95
CA TYR A 45 23.62 13.48 9.90
C TYR A 45 23.24 14.84 10.48
N MET A 46 24.08 15.86 10.28
CA MET A 46 23.87 17.22 10.81
C MET A 46 23.82 18.31 9.73
N ALA A 47 24.15 18.00 8.47
CA ALA A 47 24.43 19.00 7.45
C ALA A 47 23.17 19.68 6.85
N ASP A 48 21.97 19.10 7.02
CA ASP A 48 20.70 19.75 6.65
C ASP A 48 19.48 18.99 7.22
N THR A 49 19.44 18.83 8.54
CA THR A 49 18.42 17.99 9.20
C THR A 49 16.99 18.49 8.93
N LYS A 50 16.79 19.81 8.82
CA LYS A 50 15.46 20.40 8.57
C LYS A 50 14.96 20.12 7.15
N GLN A 51 15.82 20.24 6.13
CA GLN A 51 15.40 19.99 4.74
C GLN A 51 15.09 18.52 4.51
N ILE A 52 15.92 17.60 5.03
CA ILE A 52 15.62 16.18 4.88
C ILE A 52 14.35 15.78 5.63
N GLU A 53 14.13 16.33 6.84
CA GLU A 53 12.88 16.15 7.57
C GLU A 53 11.68 16.61 6.74
N GLN A 54 11.74 17.81 6.15
CA GLN A 54 10.67 18.34 5.33
C GLN A 54 10.39 17.43 4.11
N ARG A 55 11.43 17.00 3.40
CA ARG A 55 11.24 16.09 2.26
C ARG A 55 10.69 14.74 2.67
N VAL A 56 11.09 14.21 3.82
CA VAL A 56 10.51 12.99 4.40
C VAL A 56 9.03 13.22 4.69
N ARG A 57 8.68 14.38 5.27
CA ARG A 57 7.31 14.77 5.57
C ARG A 57 6.43 14.83 4.31
N GLU A 58 6.95 15.41 3.24
CA GLU A 58 6.21 15.60 1.99
C GLU A 58 6.14 14.33 1.14
N ARG A 59 7.19 13.49 1.14
CA ARG A 59 7.34 12.40 0.17
C ARG A 59 7.18 11.00 0.75
N LEU A 60 7.34 10.82 2.06
CA LEU A 60 7.37 9.49 2.71
C LEU A 60 6.30 9.31 3.81
N THR A 61 5.66 10.39 4.25
CA THR A 61 4.57 10.32 5.24
C THR A 61 3.23 10.01 4.62
N ASP A 62 3.01 10.27 3.33
CA ASP A 62 1.80 9.81 2.63
C ASP A 62 1.90 8.33 2.21
N THR A 63 2.52 7.51 3.07
CA THR A 63 2.60 6.06 2.85
C THR A 63 1.35 5.39 3.40
N TRP A 64 0.99 4.27 2.78
CA TRP A 64 -0.07 3.39 3.29
C TRP A 64 0.22 2.93 4.74
N LEU A 65 1.50 2.73 5.11
CA LEU A 65 1.89 2.42 6.50
C LEU A 65 1.57 3.57 7.47
N HIS A 66 1.86 4.81 7.09
CA HIS A 66 1.51 5.96 7.92
C HIS A 66 0.00 6.10 8.06
N THR A 67 -0.74 5.96 6.96
CA THR A 67 -2.21 5.97 6.98
C THR A 67 -2.76 4.89 7.92
N LEU A 68 -2.18 3.68 7.89
CA LEU A 68 -2.56 2.60 8.79
C LEU A 68 -2.24 2.92 10.26
N ARG A 69 -1.08 3.54 10.55
CA ARG A 69 -0.75 4.02 11.91
C ARG A 69 -1.75 5.07 12.39
N LEU A 70 -2.06 6.07 11.57
CA LEU A 70 -3.04 7.11 11.90
C LEU A 70 -4.43 6.53 12.20
N ALA A 71 -4.87 5.54 11.41
CA ALA A 71 -6.13 4.84 11.67
C ALA A 71 -6.11 4.12 13.03
N CYS A 72 -4.99 3.49 13.40
CA CYS A 72 -4.83 2.86 14.71
C CYS A 72 -4.79 3.89 15.85
N GLU A 73 -4.18 5.07 15.63
CA GLU A 73 -4.09 6.15 16.62
C GLU A 73 -5.44 6.85 16.85
N ARG A 74 -6.27 6.97 15.80
CA ARG A 74 -7.62 7.54 15.88
C ARG A 74 -8.64 6.60 16.53
N GLY A 75 -8.34 5.31 16.57
CA GLY A 75 -9.21 4.27 17.13
C GLY A 75 -8.39 3.21 17.85
N THR A 76 -8.51 1.95 17.40
CA THR A 76 -7.69 0.83 17.87
C THR A 76 -7.12 0.03 16.71
N GLN A 77 -6.08 -0.77 16.97
CA GLN A 77 -5.53 -1.69 15.96
C GLN A 77 -6.59 -2.68 15.47
N ALA A 78 -7.45 -3.19 16.37
CA ALA A 78 -8.56 -4.08 16.02
C ALA A 78 -9.56 -3.41 15.06
N GLN A 79 -9.93 -2.14 15.31
CA GLN A 79 -10.83 -1.39 14.44
C GLN A 79 -10.20 -1.15 13.06
N ALA A 80 -8.94 -0.74 13.01
CA ALA A 80 -8.22 -0.54 11.75
C ALA A 80 -8.10 -1.85 10.96
N ALA A 81 -7.81 -2.97 11.64
CA ALA A 81 -7.73 -4.30 11.04
C ALA A 81 -9.07 -4.75 10.44
N GLN A 82 -10.17 -4.55 11.18
CA GLN A 82 -11.52 -4.83 10.70
C GLN A 82 -11.86 -3.99 9.46
N GLN A 83 -11.53 -2.70 9.48
CA GLN A 83 -11.80 -1.77 8.38
C GLN A 83 -11.09 -2.20 7.08
N ILE A 84 -9.85 -2.69 7.18
CA ILE A 84 -9.07 -3.13 6.00
C ILE A 84 -9.22 -4.62 5.68
N GLY A 85 -10.04 -5.36 6.44
CA GLY A 85 -10.34 -6.78 6.19
C GLY A 85 -9.17 -7.74 6.47
N VAL A 86 -8.36 -7.47 7.49
CA VAL A 86 -7.25 -8.36 7.94
C VAL A 86 -7.30 -8.61 9.45
N SER A 87 -6.44 -9.49 9.97
CA SER A 87 -6.35 -9.71 11.42
C SER A 87 -5.56 -8.60 12.13
N GLU A 88 -5.88 -8.34 13.40
CA GLU A 88 -5.11 -7.40 14.24
C GLU A 88 -3.64 -7.81 14.34
N THR A 89 -3.35 -9.10 14.48
CA THR A 89 -1.97 -9.64 14.46
C THR A 89 -1.24 -9.30 13.17
N THR A 90 -1.93 -9.35 12.01
CA THR A 90 -1.35 -8.92 10.73
C THR A 90 -1.00 -7.43 10.76
N VAL A 91 -1.89 -6.57 11.26
CA VAL A 91 -1.61 -5.13 11.41
C VAL A 91 -0.40 -4.90 12.31
N SER A 92 -0.34 -5.54 13.47
CA SER A 92 0.78 -5.42 14.40
C SER A 92 2.11 -5.86 13.78
N GLN A 93 2.13 -7.00 13.09
CA GLN A 93 3.33 -7.50 12.38
C GLN A 93 3.76 -6.56 11.25
N VAL A 94 2.80 -6.01 10.49
CA VAL A 94 3.08 -5.05 9.42
C VAL A 94 3.67 -3.76 9.98
N LEU A 95 3.04 -3.18 11.01
CA LEU A 95 3.48 -1.93 11.63
C LEU A 95 4.80 -2.06 12.38
N SER A 96 5.17 -3.26 12.84
CA SER A 96 6.47 -3.53 13.47
C SER A 96 7.56 -3.92 12.46
N GLY A 97 7.20 -4.17 11.20
CA GLY A 97 8.12 -4.64 10.17
C GLY A 97 8.47 -6.14 10.28
N ASN A 98 7.71 -6.90 11.08
CA ASN A 98 7.92 -8.33 11.31
C ASN A 98 7.08 -9.22 10.39
N TYR A 99 6.21 -8.63 9.56
CA TYR A 99 5.40 -9.39 8.59
C TYR A 99 6.29 -9.96 7.48
N LYS A 100 6.51 -11.28 7.50
CA LYS A 100 7.45 -11.96 6.60
C LYS A 100 6.91 -12.19 5.19
N ALA A 101 5.59 -12.12 5.02
CA ALA A 101 4.95 -12.34 3.74
C ALA A 101 4.80 -11.02 2.96
N ASN A 102 4.38 -11.12 1.70
CA ASN A 102 4.21 -9.97 0.83
C ASN A 102 3.09 -9.04 1.33
N THR A 103 3.39 -7.75 1.50
CA THR A 103 2.46 -6.73 2.00
C THR A 103 1.59 -6.09 0.92
N LEU A 104 1.79 -6.36 -0.38
CA LEU A 104 1.05 -5.73 -1.49
C LEU A 104 -0.47 -5.83 -1.32
N ARG A 105 -0.96 -6.98 -0.86
CA ARG A 105 -2.40 -7.19 -0.61
C ARG A 105 -2.92 -6.26 0.49
N ILE A 106 -2.11 -6.04 1.53
CA ILE A 106 -2.44 -5.21 2.69
C ILE A 106 -2.34 -3.74 2.33
N GLU A 107 -1.28 -3.35 1.61
CA GLU A 107 -1.12 -2.00 1.06
C GLU A 107 -2.32 -1.62 0.20
N ARG A 108 -2.74 -2.51 -0.70
CA ARG A 108 -3.89 -2.26 -1.58
C ARG A 108 -5.20 -2.10 -0.79
N ARG A 109 -5.41 -2.90 0.27
CA ARG A 109 -6.56 -2.73 1.19
C ARG A 109 -6.51 -1.36 1.87
N VAL A 110 -5.37 -0.97 2.42
CA VAL A 110 -5.21 0.33 3.07
C VAL A 110 -5.48 1.48 2.10
N ARG A 111 -4.91 1.43 0.90
CA ARG A 111 -5.12 2.45 -0.12
C ARG A 111 -6.60 2.57 -0.52
N GLY A 112 -7.29 1.44 -0.69
CA GLY A 112 -8.72 1.44 -1.04
C GLY A 112 -9.64 1.88 0.09
N GLU A 113 -9.40 1.42 1.32
CA GLU A 113 -10.31 1.62 2.46
C GLU A 113 -10.05 2.93 3.22
N LEU A 114 -8.79 3.36 3.30
CA LEU A 114 -8.37 4.49 4.12
C LEU A 114 -7.93 5.73 3.32
N MET A 115 -7.47 5.53 2.08
CA MET A 115 -6.96 6.63 1.22
C MET A 115 -7.88 6.95 0.03
N GLY A 116 -8.98 6.21 -0.16
CA GLY A 116 -9.90 6.44 -1.27
C GLY A 116 -9.29 6.20 -2.65
N ALA A 117 -8.24 5.39 -2.75
CA ALA A 117 -7.59 5.13 -4.03
C ALA A 117 -8.48 4.31 -4.97
N GLU A 118 -8.41 4.63 -6.25
CA GLU A 118 -9.22 4.04 -7.32
C GLU A 118 -8.34 3.41 -8.41
N CYS A 119 -8.96 2.63 -9.29
CA CYS A 119 -8.34 2.12 -10.51
C CYS A 119 -9.35 2.06 -11.65
N ASP A 120 -8.85 2.14 -12.88
CA ASP A 120 -9.66 1.98 -14.09
C ASP A 120 -9.89 0.50 -14.41
N CYS A 121 -11.04 -0.04 -14.02
CA CYS A 121 -11.41 -1.41 -14.31
C CYS A 121 -11.97 -1.54 -15.73
N PRO A 122 -11.47 -2.48 -16.56
CA PRO A 122 -11.98 -2.68 -17.94
C PRO A 122 -13.44 -3.17 -18.00
N VAL A 123 -14.07 -3.43 -16.85
CA VAL A 123 -15.47 -3.87 -16.73
C VAL A 123 -16.31 -2.88 -15.94
N MET A 124 -15.73 -2.27 -14.89
CA MET A 124 -16.46 -1.42 -13.94
C MET A 124 -16.18 0.08 -14.15
N GLY A 125 -15.24 0.45 -15.02
CA GLY A 125 -14.72 1.81 -15.12
C GLY A 125 -13.93 2.20 -13.87
N ASP A 126 -13.93 3.48 -13.54
CA ASP A 126 -13.31 3.99 -12.30
C ASP A 126 -14.00 3.38 -11.08
N VAL A 127 -13.21 2.63 -10.31
CA VAL A 127 -13.69 1.89 -9.15
C VAL A 127 -12.67 1.94 -8.03
N SER A 128 -13.15 2.03 -6.79
CA SER A 128 -12.26 1.99 -5.63
C SER A 128 -11.42 0.71 -5.60
N LEU A 129 -10.16 0.82 -5.17
CA LEU A 129 -9.26 -0.32 -4.99
C LEU A 129 -9.85 -1.35 -4.01
N ARG A 130 -10.68 -0.89 -3.06
CA ARG A 130 -11.49 -1.74 -2.18
C ARG A 130 -12.37 -2.70 -2.99
N VAL A 131 -13.27 -2.16 -3.80
CA VAL A 131 -14.22 -2.97 -4.60
C VAL A 131 -13.46 -3.83 -5.62
N CYS A 132 -12.43 -3.27 -6.26
CA CYS A 132 -11.55 -4.01 -7.14
C CYS A 132 -10.97 -5.25 -6.45
N GLN A 133 -10.41 -5.08 -5.24
CA GLN A 133 -9.79 -6.18 -4.50
C GLN A 133 -10.83 -7.18 -3.97
N ASP A 134 -11.99 -6.73 -3.51
CA ASP A 134 -13.10 -7.61 -3.11
C ASP A 134 -13.53 -8.52 -4.25
N VAL A 135 -13.66 -7.98 -5.47
CA VAL A 135 -13.98 -8.79 -6.66
C VAL A 135 -12.88 -9.81 -6.93
N GLN A 136 -11.60 -9.44 -6.80
CA GLN A 136 -10.49 -10.37 -7.04
C GLN A 136 -10.46 -11.52 -6.03
N GLU A 137 -10.69 -11.23 -4.75
CA GLU A 137 -10.57 -12.17 -3.63
C GLU A 137 -11.79 -13.10 -3.48
N ARG A 138 -12.90 -12.82 -4.17
CA ARG A 138 -14.03 -13.74 -4.21
C ARG A 138 -13.59 -15.13 -4.69
N GLN A 139 -14.03 -16.14 -3.94
CA GLN A 139 -13.88 -17.56 -4.27
C GLN A 139 -15.25 -18.14 -4.63
N PRO A 140 -15.83 -17.78 -5.79
CA PRO A 140 -17.03 -18.44 -6.28
C PRO A 140 -16.71 -19.91 -6.64
N GLY A 141 -17.75 -20.70 -6.93
CA GLY A 141 -17.56 -22.01 -7.55
C GLY A 141 -16.73 -21.93 -8.83
N LYS A 142 -16.27 -23.08 -9.36
CA LYS A 142 -15.30 -23.19 -10.48
C LYS A 142 -15.60 -22.33 -11.72
N SER A 143 -16.85 -21.89 -11.91
CA SER A 143 -17.31 -21.08 -13.06
C SER A 143 -17.67 -19.63 -12.73
N GLY A 144 -17.41 -19.12 -11.51
CA GLY A 144 -17.92 -17.80 -11.10
C GLY A 144 -19.33 -17.83 -10.50
N THR A 145 -19.93 -19.03 -10.41
CA THR A 145 -21.23 -19.26 -9.79
C THR A 145 -21.19 -18.89 -8.30
N GLY A 146 -22.12 -18.01 -7.89
CA GLY A 146 -22.19 -17.47 -6.52
C GLY A 146 -21.92 -15.96 -6.42
N ILE A 147 -21.51 -15.30 -7.51
CA ILE A 147 -21.44 -13.83 -7.55
C ILE A 147 -22.80 -13.28 -7.99
N GLY A 148 -23.59 -12.75 -7.04
CA GLY A 148 -24.93 -12.22 -7.33
C GLY A 148 -24.97 -10.95 -8.18
N ASN A 149 -23.87 -10.19 -8.29
CA ASN A 149 -23.78 -9.01 -9.15
C ASN A 149 -23.14 -9.39 -10.51
N PRO A 150 -23.85 -9.30 -11.65
CA PRO A 150 -23.33 -9.67 -12.97
C PRO A 150 -22.07 -8.92 -13.37
N GLN A 151 -21.96 -7.63 -13.03
CA GLN A 151 -20.78 -6.80 -13.32
C GLN A 151 -19.57 -7.27 -12.52
N HIS A 152 -19.76 -7.65 -11.25
CA HIS A 152 -18.69 -8.25 -10.43
C HIS A 152 -18.29 -9.63 -10.95
N ALA A 153 -19.24 -10.44 -11.43
CA ALA A 153 -18.94 -11.75 -12.03
C ALA A 153 -18.10 -11.58 -13.30
N GLN A 154 -18.48 -10.63 -14.16
CA GLN A 154 -17.72 -10.26 -15.35
C GLN A 154 -16.31 -9.76 -15.00
N ALA A 155 -16.19 -8.87 -14.01
CA ALA A 155 -14.90 -8.36 -13.56
C ALA A 155 -14.03 -9.47 -12.97
N TRP A 156 -14.60 -10.42 -12.23
CA TRP A 156 -13.88 -11.58 -11.71
C TRP A 156 -13.23 -12.43 -12.81
N HIS A 157 -13.95 -12.63 -13.93
CA HIS A 157 -13.40 -13.31 -15.11
C HIS A 157 -12.31 -12.50 -15.82
N ALA A 158 -12.52 -11.17 -15.96
CA ALA A 158 -11.54 -10.26 -16.54
C ALA A 158 -10.23 -10.24 -15.74
N CYS A 159 -10.34 -10.20 -14.41
CA CYS A 159 -9.21 -10.31 -13.50
C CYS A 159 -8.36 -11.55 -13.75
N ARG A 160 -8.96 -12.66 -14.19
CA ARG A 160 -8.26 -13.94 -14.44
C ARG A 160 -7.98 -14.20 -15.92
N GLY A 161 -8.33 -13.29 -16.82
CA GLY A 161 -8.23 -13.51 -18.27
C GLY A 161 -9.01 -14.73 -18.76
N SER A 162 -10.14 -15.04 -18.12
CA SER A 162 -10.93 -16.26 -18.39
C SER A 162 -12.22 -15.96 -19.14
N GLY A 163 -12.83 -17.01 -19.73
CA GLY A 163 -14.07 -16.88 -20.50
C GLY A 163 -13.90 -15.94 -21.69
N ARG A 164 -14.74 -14.91 -21.79
CA ARG A 164 -14.66 -13.93 -22.89
C ARG A 164 -13.39 -13.05 -22.86
N PHE A 165 -12.63 -13.06 -21.78
CA PHE A 165 -11.42 -12.25 -21.61
C PHE A 165 -10.13 -12.95 -22.03
N ILE A 166 -10.18 -14.19 -22.55
CA ILE A 166 -8.99 -14.94 -22.98
C ILE A 166 -8.18 -14.15 -24.02
N LYS A 167 -8.83 -13.47 -24.97
CA LYS A 167 -8.15 -12.66 -25.99
C LYS A 167 -7.53 -11.37 -25.42
N ALA A 168 -8.18 -10.75 -24.42
CA ALA A 168 -7.70 -9.52 -23.80
C ALA A 168 -6.57 -9.76 -22.78
N GLY A 169 -6.47 -11.00 -22.26
CA GLY A 169 -5.49 -11.37 -21.26
C GLY A 169 -5.92 -11.01 -19.83
N GLN A 170 -4.98 -11.17 -18.90
CA GLN A 170 -5.18 -10.89 -17.48
C GLN A 170 -5.27 -9.38 -17.23
N CYS A 171 -6.24 -8.95 -16.42
CA CYS A 171 -6.35 -7.55 -16.02
C CYS A 171 -5.05 -7.04 -15.37
N PRO A 172 -4.58 -5.82 -15.70
CA PRO A 172 -3.35 -5.25 -15.12
C PRO A 172 -3.43 -5.07 -13.59
N HIS A 173 -4.65 -5.01 -13.04
CA HIS A 173 -4.89 -4.82 -11.61
C HIS A 173 -4.91 -6.11 -10.80
N PHE A 174 -4.82 -7.29 -11.43
CA PHE A 174 -4.96 -8.57 -10.75
C PHE A 174 -3.72 -8.91 -9.90
N ASN A 175 -3.91 -9.20 -8.62
CA ASN A 175 -2.85 -9.47 -7.66
C ASN A 175 -2.88 -10.89 -7.04
N GLY A 176 -3.58 -11.84 -7.69
CA GLY A 176 -3.64 -13.23 -7.27
C GLY A 176 -2.30 -13.97 -7.42
N ALA A 177 -2.16 -15.10 -6.70
CA ALA A 177 -0.94 -15.90 -6.69
C ALA A 177 -0.45 -16.23 -8.12
N GLY A 178 0.74 -15.77 -8.48
CA GLY A 178 1.37 -15.98 -9.78
C GLY A 178 1.25 -14.81 -10.79
N ALA A 179 0.47 -13.77 -10.49
CA ALA A 179 0.40 -12.59 -11.36
C ALA A 179 1.63 -11.70 -11.18
N LYS A 180 2.30 -11.34 -12.28
CA LYS A 180 3.28 -10.25 -12.29
C LYS A 180 2.50 -8.96 -12.06
N SER A 181 2.54 -8.41 -10.85
CA SER A 181 1.96 -7.11 -10.55
C SER A 181 2.63 -6.06 -11.45
N ALA A 182 2.03 -5.74 -12.59
CA ALA A 182 2.37 -4.53 -13.31
C ALA A 182 1.91 -3.39 -12.42
N THR A 183 2.87 -2.65 -11.87
CA THR A 183 2.67 -1.43 -11.10
C THR A 183 1.69 -0.50 -11.81
N ALA A 184 0.42 -0.54 -11.41
CA ALA A 184 -0.60 0.43 -11.77
C ALA A 184 -1.09 1.12 -10.49
N LEU A 185 -0.12 1.63 -9.72
CA LEU A 185 -0.32 2.52 -8.57
C LEU A 185 0.36 3.85 -8.90
N ALA A 186 -0.04 4.46 -10.02
CA ALA A 186 0.36 5.82 -10.39
C ALA A 186 -0.58 6.38 -11.47
N THR A 187 -1.80 6.77 -11.09
CA THR A 187 -2.54 7.78 -11.85
C THR A 187 -3.34 8.66 -10.89
N GLN A 188 -2.64 9.50 -10.13
CA GLN A 188 -3.19 10.77 -9.64
C GLN A 188 -2.05 11.80 -9.57
N GLU A 189 -1.51 12.19 -10.73
CA GLU A 189 -0.78 13.45 -10.88
C GLU A 189 -1.45 14.27 -11.98
N GLY A 190 -2.03 15.41 -11.59
CA GLY A 190 -2.17 16.60 -12.43
C GLY A 190 -3.25 16.59 -13.52
N LYS A 191 -4.48 16.91 -13.16
CA LYS A 191 -5.35 17.69 -14.05
C LYS A 191 -6.08 18.78 -13.26
N GLN A 192 -5.32 19.79 -12.84
CA GLN A 192 -5.88 21.10 -12.52
C GLN A 192 -5.83 21.92 -13.82
N THR A 193 -7.00 22.14 -14.41
CA THR A 193 -7.27 23.22 -15.36
C THR A 193 -7.62 24.49 -14.61
#